data_AF-A0A7S4S486-F1
#
_entry.id   AF-A0A7S4S486-F1
#
_cell.length_a   1.000
_cell.length_b   1.000
_cell.length_c   1.000
_cell.angle_alpha   90.00
_cell.angle_beta   90.00
_cell.angle_gamma   90.00
#
_symmetry.space_group_name_H-M   'P 1'
#
loop_
_entity.id
_entity.type
_entity.pdbx_description
1 polymer ?
#
loop_
_entity_poly.entity_id
_entity_poly.type
_entity_poly.pdbx_seq_one_letter_code
_entity_poly.pdbx_strand_id
1 'polypeptide(L)'
;LPISPRPVLVKDDRPSEIVQGQIGTCYLLGAMGAVASNGSDAIRSLFVQYDIDLGVYGVRFNVDGEWACVIVDDHMPVDEHGELLFARSVDPQEVWCPLLEKAFCKLHTCYEMCDGGQT
;
A
#
# COMPACT_ATOMS: atom_id res chain seq x y z
N LEU A 1 -3.24 7.67 12.29
CA LEU A 1 -4.67 8.01 12.06
C LEU A 1 -5.24 6.96 11.11
N PRO A 2 -6.54 6.62 11.19
CA PRO A 2 -7.17 5.79 10.16
C PRO A 2 -7.08 6.50 8.81
N ILE A 3 -6.77 5.76 7.75
CA ILE A 3 -6.42 6.30 6.41
C ILE A 3 -7.55 7.11 5.79
N SER A 4 -8.79 6.69 6.00
CA SER A 4 -9.96 7.29 5.36
C SER A 4 -11.20 7.09 6.23
N PRO A 5 -12.14 8.06 6.30
CA PRO A 5 -13.39 7.90 7.04
C PRO A 5 -14.38 6.93 6.37
N ARG A 6 -14.20 6.63 5.08
CA ARG A 6 -15.02 5.66 4.31
C ARG A 6 -14.14 4.85 3.37
N PRO A 7 -13.31 3.96 3.92
CA PRO A 7 -12.33 3.23 3.14
C PRO A 7 -12.99 2.19 2.23
N VAL A 8 -12.48 2.09 1.01
CA VAL A 8 -12.62 0.94 0.12
C VAL A 8 -11.22 0.47 -0.25
N LEU A 9 -11.03 -0.82 -0.45
CA LEU A 9 -9.71 -1.32 -0.83
C LEU A 9 -9.25 -0.67 -2.15
N VAL A 10 -10.04 -0.85 -3.21
CA VAL A 10 -9.87 -0.26 -4.54
C VAL A 10 -11.23 -0.25 -5.24
N LYS A 11 -11.51 0.71 -6.12
CA LYS A 11 -12.77 0.77 -6.89
C LYS A 11 -12.79 -0.24 -8.05
N ASP A 12 -13.96 -0.54 -8.60
CA ASP A 12 -14.15 -1.61 -9.60
C ASP A 12 -13.75 -1.24 -11.03
N ASP A 13 -13.80 0.04 -11.40
CA ASP A 13 -13.60 0.47 -12.78
C ASP A 13 -12.11 0.53 -13.16
N ARG A 14 -11.39 1.44 -12.54
CA ARG A 14 -9.95 1.66 -12.74
C ARG A 14 -9.38 2.17 -11.42
N PRO A 15 -8.29 1.58 -10.93
CA PRO A 15 -7.57 2.12 -9.79
C PRO A 15 -7.20 3.58 -10.09
N SER A 16 -7.38 4.46 -9.10
CA SER A 16 -6.97 5.85 -9.28
C SER A 16 -5.44 5.97 -9.36
N GLU A 17 -4.96 7.10 -9.87
CA GLU A 17 -3.53 7.35 -10.00
C GLU A 17 -2.84 7.29 -8.62
N ILE A 18 -1.61 6.78 -8.62
CA ILE A 18 -0.77 6.69 -7.42
C ILE A 18 0.00 7.99 -7.27
N VAL A 19 -0.15 8.64 -6.12
CA VAL A 19 0.61 9.83 -5.73
C VAL A 19 1.71 9.40 -4.79
N GLN A 20 2.95 9.76 -5.12
CA GLN A 20 4.11 9.46 -4.27
C GLN A 20 4.01 10.21 -2.93
N GLY A 21 4.32 9.49 -1.86
CA GLY A 21 4.45 10.05 -0.51
C GLY A 21 5.80 10.72 -0.29
N GLN A 22 6.13 10.97 0.98
CA GLN A 22 7.39 11.60 1.37
C GLN A 22 8.55 10.61 1.52
N ILE A 23 8.27 9.30 1.51
CA ILE A 23 9.28 8.24 1.65
C ILE A 23 9.82 7.84 0.27
N GLY A 24 11.13 7.59 0.18
CA GLY A 24 11.88 7.26 -1.04
C GLY A 24 11.61 5.87 -1.66
N THR A 25 10.36 5.45 -1.77
CA THR A 25 9.94 4.13 -2.32
C THR A 25 9.64 4.15 -3.82
N CYS A 26 10.13 5.13 -4.59
CA CYS A 26 9.77 5.31 -6.00
C CYS A 26 9.97 4.05 -6.88
N TYR A 27 10.93 3.19 -6.56
CA TYR A 27 11.13 1.89 -7.23
C TYR A 27 9.95 0.93 -7.03
N LEU A 28 9.31 0.95 -5.86
CA LEU A 28 8.09 0.18 -5.56
C LEU A 28 6.89 0.76 -6.30
N LEU A 29 6.76 2.08 -6.37
CA LEU A 29 5.61 2.75 -7.02
C LEU A 29 5.52 2.40 -8.51
N GLY A 30 6.65 2.26 -9.20
CA GLY A 30 6.67 1.78 -10.59
C GLY A 30 6.05 0.38 -10.73
N ALA A 31 6.38 -0.54 -9.82
CA ALA A 31 5.80 -1.88 -9.79
C ALA A 31 4.30 -1.85 -9.42
N MET A 32 3.90 -1.02 -8.45
CA MET A 32 2.49 -0.82 -8.09
C MET A 32 1.67 -0.28 -9.27
N GLY A 33 2.22 0.67 -10.03
CA GLY A 33 1.59 1.20 -11.24
C GLY A 33 1.40 0.13 -12.33
N ALA A 34 2.36 -0.78 -12.48
CA ALA A 34 2.24 -1.92 -13.39
C ALA A 34 1.14 -2.90 -12.96
N VAL A 35 1.00 -3.16 -11.65
CA VAL A 35 -0.11 -3.96 -11.11
C VAL A 35 -1.45 -3.26 -11.37
N ALA A 36 -1.55 -1.96 -11.07
CA ALA A 36 -2.76 -1.17 -11.27
C ALA A 36 -3.18 -1.08 -12.75
N SER A 37 -2.21 -1.11 -13.68
CA SER A 37 -2.47 -1.15 -15.13
C SER A 37 -3.15 -2.45 -15.58
N ASN A 38 -3.08 -3.52 -14.80
CA ASN A 38 -3.83 -4.77 -15.03
C ASN A 38 -5.23 -4.76 -14.39
N GLY A 39 -5.68 -3.61 -13.88
CA GLY A 39 -7.01 -3.41 -13.31
C GLY A 39 -7.11 -3.78 -11.83
N SER A 40 -8.27 -3.48 -11.25
CA SER A 40 -8.50 -3.59 -9.82
C SER A 40 -8.44 -5.02 -9.28
N ASP A 41 -8.71 -6.03 -10.11
CA ASP A 41 -8.61 -7.43 -9.72
C ASP A 41 -7.16 -7.87 -9.50
N ALA A 42 -6.21 -7.30 -10.25
CA ALA A 42 -4.79 -7.55 -10.01
C ALA A 42 -4.38 -7.02 -8.63
N ILE A 43 -4.87 -5.84 -8.24
CA ILE A 43 -4.65 -5.28 -6.89
C ILE A 43 -5.32 -6.17 -5.85
N ARG A 44 -6.61 -6.51 -6.00
CA ARG A 44 -7.32 -7.40 -5.05
C ARG A 44 -6.62 -8.74 -4.86
N SER A 45 -6.00 -9.27 -5.91
CA SER A 45 -5.25 -10.51 -5.83
C SER A 45 -4.03 -10.44 -4.89
N LEU A 46 -3.52 -9.25 -4.56
CA LEU A 46 -2.45 -9.07 -3.57
C LEU A 46 -2.99 -9.09 -2.13
N PHE A 47 -4.27 -8.77 -1.91
CA PHE A 47 -4.90 -8.73 -0.59
C PHE A 47 -5.67 -10.02 -0.34
N VAL A 48 -5.03 -10.99 0.32
CA VAL A 48 -5.54 -12.36 0.47
C VAL A 48 -6.72 -12.47 1.42
N GLN A 49 -6.74 -11.64 2.48
CA GLN A 49 -7.80 -11.59 3.46
C GLN A 49 -7.74 -10.24 4.17
N TYR A 50 -8.88 -9.60 4.37
CA TYR A 50 -8.94 -8.32 5.05
C TYR A 50 -10.33 -8.11 5.64
N ASP A 51 -10.39 -7.27 6.67
CA ASP A 51 -11.61 -6.75 7.24
C ASP A 51 -11.43 -5.23 7.35
N ILE A 52 -12.22 -4.51 6.54
CA ILE A 52 -12.12 -3.05 6.42
C ILE A 52 -12.60 -2.38 7.70
N ASP A 53 -13.63 -2.91 8.35
CA ASP A 53 -14.22 -2.33 9.55
C ASP A 53 -13.30 -2.51 10.77
N LEU A 54 -12.56 -3.62 10.82
CA LEU A 54 -11.52 -3.87 11.83
C LEU A 54 -10.17 -3.25 11.47
N GLY A 55 -10.01 -2.73 10.25
CA GLY A 55 -8.77 -2.11 9.78
C GLY A 55 -7.59 -3.08 9.65
N VAL A 56 -7.84 -4.38 9.37
CA VAL A 56 -6.78 -5.39 9.26
C VAL A 56 -6.70 -5.97 7.85
N TYR A 57 -5.47 -6.08 7.32
CA TYR A 57 -5.22 -6.45 5.94
C TYR A 57 -4.05 -7.43 5.83
N GLY A 58 -4.28 -8.58 5.21
CA GLY A 58 -3.27 -9.53 4.80
C GLY A 58 -2.86 -9.29 3.35
N VAL A 59 -1.58 -8.98 3.14
CA VAL A 59 -0.99 -8.70 1.83
C VAL A 59 0.03 -9.79 1.50
N ARG A 60 -0.01 -10.33 0.29
CA ARG A 60 0.99 -11.33 -0.15
C ARG A 60 2.01 -10.73 -1.12
N PHE A 61 3.24 -11.18 -0.97
CA PHE A 61 4.35 -10.89 -1.86
C PHE A 61 4.99 -12.21 -2.29
N ASN A 62 5.48 -12.27 -3.53
CA ASN A 62 6.35 -13.36 -3.94
C ASN A 62 7.80 -12.91 -3.73
N VAL A 63 8.52 -13.60 -2.85
CA VAL A 63 9.92 -13.32 -2.51
C VAL A 63 10.71 -14.58 -2.80
N ASP A 64 11.67 -14.48 -3.72
CA ASP A 64 12.53 -15.59 -4.15
C ASP A 64 11.76 -16.86 -4.59
N GLY A 65 10.59 -16.66 -5.21
CA GLY A 65 9.72 -17.74 -5.69
C GLY A 65 8.69 -18.23 -4.66
N GLU A 66 8.84 -17.87 -3.39
CA GLU A 66 7.94 -18.28 -2.30
C GLU A 66 6.93 -17.18 -1.96
N TRP A 67 5.70 -17.57 -1.62
CA TRP A 67 4.67 -16.63 -1.21
C TRP A 67 4.76 -16.32 0.28
N ALA A 68 5.04 -15.06 0.62
CA ALA A 68 5.02 -14.53 1.98
C ALA A 68 3.77 -13.69 2.20
N CYS A 69 3.13 -13.83 3.36
CA CYS A 69 1.97 -13.02 3.76
C CYS A 69 2.35 -12.09 4.90
N VAL A 70 1.98 -10.82 4.77
CA VAL A 70 2.25 -9.75 5.74
C VAL A 70 0.91 -9.18 6.20
N ILE A 71 0.68 -9.19 7.51
CA ILE A 71 -0.51 -8.59 8.11
C ILE A 71 -0.18 -7.16 8.53
N VAL A 72 -0.98 -6.20 8.12
CA VAL A 72 -0.88 -4.78 8.50
C VAL A 72 -2.22 -4.24 8.98
N ASP A 73 -2.16 -3.29 9.89
CA ASP A 73 -3.30 -2.44 10.27
C ASP A 73 -3.37 -1.19 9.37
N ASP A 74 -4.44 -0.41 9.49
CA ASP A 74 -4.69 0.83 8.76
C ASP A 74 -4.15 2.11 9.43
N HIS A 75 -3.37 2.01 10.51
CA HIS A 75 -2.73 3.18 11.09
C HIS A 75 -1.50 3.57 10.27
N MET A 76 -1.57 4.73 9.63
CA MET A 76 -0.47 5.26 8.83
C MET A 76 0.30 6.37 9.54
N PRO A 77 1.62 6.45 9.29
CA PRO A 77 2.43 7.58 9.72
C PRO A 77 2.05 8.82 8.91
N VAL A 78 1.98 9.94 9.63
CA VAL A 78 1.70 11.27 9.08
C VAL A 78 2.77 12.24 9.53
N ASP A 79 3.00 13.30 8.76
CA ASP A 79 3.88 14.40 9.15
C ASP A 79 3.22 15.34 10.18
N GLU A 80 3.92 16.41 10.54
CA GLU A 80 3.44 17.44 11.47
C GLU A 80 2.21 18.21 10.98
N HIS A 81 1.91 18.14 9.69
CA HIS A 81 0.73 18.75 9.06
C HIS A 81 -0.43 17.75 8.90
N GLY A 82 -0.22 16.47 9.24
CA GLY A 82 -1.21 15.41 9.12
C GLY A 82 -1.25 14.75 7.73
N GLU A 83 -0.29 15.03 6.86
CA GLU A 83 -0.19 14.42 5.54
C GLU A 83 0.48 13.05 5.62
N LEU A 84 -0.01 12.10 4.81
CA LEU A 84 0.53 10.73 4.77
C LEU A 84 2.00 10.71 4.30
N LEU A 85 2.85 9.97 5.01
CA LEU A 85 4.23 9.76 4.58
C LEU A 85 4.34 8.73 3.44
N PHE A 86 3.43 7.76 3.38
CA PHE A 86 3.35 6.78 2.28
C PHE A 86 2.64 7.34 1.05
N ALA A 87 2.83 6.65 -0.06
CA ALA A 87 2.06 6.81 -1.27
C ALA A 87 0.56 6.64 -1.01
N ARG A 88 -0.23 7.37 -1.78
CA ARG A 88 -1.69 7.39 -1.67
C ARG A 88 -2.32 7.35 -3.04
N SER A 89 -3.54 6.84 -3.09
CA SER A 89 -4.42 7.03 -4.24
C SER A 89 -4.82 8.51 -4.37
N VAL A 90 -5.08 8.96 -5.60
CA VAL A 90 -5.74 10.26 -5.84
C VAL A 90 -7.13 10.27 -5.21
N ASP A 91 -7.85 9.16 -5.27
CA ASP A 91 -9.11 9.01 -4.55
C ASP A 91 -8.86 8.68 -3.07
N PRO A 92 -9.25 9.55 -2.12
CA PRO A 92 -8.97 9.35 -0.70
C PRO A 92 -9.78 8.20 -0.06
N GLN A 93 -10.74 7.61 -0.77
CA GLN A 93 -11.42 6.40 -0.31
C GLN A 93 -10.63 5.13 -0.62
N GLU A 94 -9.75 5.15 -1.63
CA GLU A 94 -8.93 3.99 -1.99
C GLU A 94 -7.70 3.88 -1.08
N VAL A 95 -7.62 2.77 -0.33
CA VAL A 95 -6.58 2.61 0.70
C VAL A 95 -5.48 1.61 0.34
N TRP A 96 -5.56 0.96 -0.83
CA TRP A 96 -4.60 -0.08 -1.21
C TRP A 96 -3.15 0.42 -1.32
N CYS A 97 -2.92 1.65 -1.82
CA CYS A 97 -1.57 2.22 -2.01
C CYS A 97 -0.76 2.24 -0.69
N PRO A 98 -1.21 2.97 0.36
CA PRO A 98 -0.45 3.06 1.60
C PRO A 98 -0.38 1.71 2.34
N LEU A 99 -1.40 0.85 2.22
CA LEU A 99 -1.38 -0.49 2.81
C LEU A 99 -0.33 -1.40 2.17
N LEU A 100 -0.23 -1.39 0.84
CA LEU A 100 0.73 -2.20 0.10
C LEU A 100 2.16 -1.75 0.40
N GLU A 101 2.41 -0.44 0.42
CA GLU A 101 3.71 0.12 0.78
C GLU A 101 4.08 -0.19 2.24
N LYS A 102 3.14 -0.02 3.19
CA LYS A 102 3.35 -0.39 4.59
C LYS A 102 3.71 -1.87 4.74
N ALA A 103 3.00 -2.75 4.04
CA ALA A 103 3.26 -4.19 4.08
C ALA A 103 4.62 -4.52 3.47
N PHE A 104 5.02 -3.84 2.40
CA PHE A 104 6.34 -3.96 1.80
C PHE A 104 7.45 -3.52 2.76
N CYS A 105 7.35 -2.34 3.39
CA CYS A 105 8.32 -1.88 4.38
C CYS A 105 8.39 -2.81 5.61
N LYS A 106 7.25 -3.40 6.01
CA LYS A 106 7.21 -4.41 7.09
C LYS A 106 7.91 -5.72 6.68
N LEU A 107 7.78 -6.14 5.43
CA LEU A 107 8.47 -7.32 4.90
C LEU A 107 9.99 -7.13 4.85
N HIS A 108 10.45 -5.94 4.50
CA HIS A 108 11.87 -5.62 4.29
C HIS A 108 12.57 -4.96 5.50
N THR A 109 12.03 -5.15 6.71
CA THR A 109 12.72 -5.01 8.02
C THR A 109 12.72 -3.65 8.73
N CYS A 110 12.15 -2.55 8.19
CA CYS A 110 11.63 -1.34 8.91
C CYS A 110 11.54 -0.12 7.97
N TYR A 111 10.65 0.84 8.30
CA TYR A 111 10.38 2.05 7.49
C TYR A 111 11.64 2.89 7.16
N GLU A 112 12.70 2.82 7.96
CA GLU A 112 13.96 3.56 7.75
C GLU A 112 14.77 3.05 6.55
N MET A 113 14.54 1.81 6.08
CA MET A 113 15.18 1.26 4.87
C MET A 113 14.38 1.52 3.58
N CYS A 114 13.17 2.06 3.70
CA CYS A 114 12.36 2.47 2.55
C CYS A 114 12.79 3.84 1.98
N ASP A 115 13.65 4.58 2.67
CA ASP A 115 14.26 5.81 2.19
C ASP A 115 15.61 5.50 1.52
N GLY A 116 15.68 5.64 0.18
CA GLY A 116 16.95 5.60 -0.56
C GLY A 116 17.47 4.21 -0.93
N GLY A 117 16.59 3.29 -1.38
CA GLY A 117 16.89 1.92 -1.83
C GLY A 117 18.37 1.58 -2.05
N GLN A 118 18.93 0.73 -1.20
CA GLN A 118 20.30 0.25 -1.39
C GLN A 118 20.36 -0.74 -2.56
N THR A 119 21.16 -0.37 -3.56
CA THR A 119 21.76 -1.25 -4.58
C THR A 119 22.63 -2.34 -3.95
#